data_AF-A0A261FWE6-F1
#
_entry.id   AF-A0A261FWE6-F1
#
_cell.length_a   1.000
_cell.length_b   1.000
_cell.length_c   1.000
_cell.angle_alpha   90.00
_cell.angle_beta   90.00
_cell.angle_gamma   90.00
#
_symmetry.space_group_name_H-M   'P 1'
#
loop_
_entity.id
_entity.type
_entity.pdbx_description
1 polymer ?
#
loop_
_entity_poly.entity_id
_entity_poly.type
_entity_poly.pdbx_seq_one_letter_code
_entity_poly.pdbx_strand_id
1 'polypeptide(L)'
;MNKTGLSWWSDRAWLWFGWCVTAVITVLILLNWRTWSTELKLVAAIAALIPVHATEEWVFPGGFNFQYNTFLYRSARPDRYPMCRASDMITVLGVTIMYAVVAAAYAVGGGAVHAGVLMSAMAFSALEVVFHTYCGVRAYFMFRGKGKTTIYGPGSITAYLGFGVLGVLMFYSLRDMSIGASDWGVCALILAAIVCFCFIPEQAFKSKVDSYYFETNGYYDRFLK
;
A
#
# COMPACT_ATOMS: atom_id res chain seq x y z
N MET A 1 -24.01 14.96 5.38
CA MET A 1 -23.33 15.67 6.49
C MET A 1 -22.03 16.24 5.96
N ASN A 2 -21.73 17.52 6.20
CA ASN A 2 -20.43 18.07 5.82
C ASN A 2 -19.34 17.38 6.65
N LYS A 3 -18.39 16.70 6.01
CA LYS A 3 -17.23 16.12 6.69
C LYS A 3 -16.33 17.28 7.15
N THR A 4 -15.88 17.26 8.40
CA THR A 4 -14.95 18.27 8.95
C THR A 4 -13.77 17.58 9.66
N GLY A 5 -12.67 18.32 9.83
CA GLY A 5 -11.48 17.85 10.54
C GLY A 5 -10.93 16.54 9.97
N LEU A 6 -10.68 15.56 10.85
CA LEU A 6 -10.13 14.26 10.48
C LEU A 6 -11.04 13.49 9.49
N SER A 7 -12.36 13.68 9.53
CA SER A 7 -13.28 12.98 8.62
C SER A 7 -13.19 13.51 7.19
N TRP A 8 -12.96 14.81 7.02
CA TRP A 8 -12.65 15.40 5.71
C TRP A 8 -11.26 14.97 5.24
N TRP A 9 -10.27 15.05 6.13
CA TRP A 9 -8.90 14.70 5.81
C TRP A 9 -8.77 13.26 5.30
N SER A 10 -9.34 12.31 6.04
CA SER A 10 -9.35 10.86 5.74
C SER A 10 -10.25 10.45 4.56
N ASP A 11 -10.98 11.39 3.95
CA ASP A 11 -11.80 11.07 2.78
C ASP A 11 -11.00 11.06 1.48
N ARG A 12 -10.40 12.21 1.15
CA ARG A 12 -9.72 12.44 -0.13
C ARG A 12 -8.53 13.38 -0.01
N ALA A 13 -8.55 14.31 0.95
CA ALA A 13 -7.51 15.33 1.09
C ALA A 13 -6.11 14.74 1.30
N TRP A 14 -6.04 13.68 2.11
CA TRP A 14 -4.80 12.93 2.35
C TRP A 14 -4.21 12.32 1.07
N LEU A 15 -5.05 11.88 0.14
CA LEU A 15 -4.62 11.24 -1.09
C LEU A 15 -4.02 12.26 -2.05
N TRP A 16 -4.54 13.49 -2.08
CA TRP A 16 -3.91 14.61 -2.80
C TRP A 16 -2.50 14.91 -2.28
N PHE A 17 -2.32 14.88 -0.96
CA PHE A 17 -0.99 14.98 -0.35
C PHE A 17 -0.10 13.81 -0.79
N GLY A 18 -0.62 12.58 -0.78
CA GLY A 18 0.08 11.40 -1.31
C GLY A 18 0.53 11.58 -2.77
N TRP A 19 -0.36 12.08 -3.65
CA TRP A 19 -0.01 12.38 -5.05
C TRP A 19 1.07 13.46 -5.18
N CYS A 20 1.09 14.48 -4.32
CA CYS A 20 2.18 15.44 -4.27
C CYS A 20 3.50 14.76 -3.93
N VAL A 21 3.52 13.85 -2.95
CA VAL A 21 4.71 13.06 -2.59
C VAL A 21 5.15 12.18 -3.77
N THR A 22 4.22 11.46 -4.41
CA THR A 22 4.50 10.67 -5.63
C THR A 22 5.15 11.53 -6.72
N ALA A 23 4.59 12.71 -7.00
CA ALA A 23 5.12 13.61 -8.04
C ALA A 23 6.53 14.08 -7.70
N VAL A 24 6.78 14.54 -6.47
CA VAL A 24 8.10 14.99 -6.02
C VAL A 24 9.13 13.87 -6.14
N ILE A 25 8.83 12.67 -5.61
CA ILE A 25 9.76 11.54 -5.65
C ILE A 25 10.04 11.11 -7.09
N THR A 26 9.02 11.07 -7.94
CA THR A 26 9.19 10.73 -9.37
C THR A 26 10.11 11.74 -10.06
N VAL A 27 9.91 13.04 -9.83
CA VAL A 27 10.80 14.08 -10.38
C VAL A 27 12.23 13.90 -9.86
N LEU A 28 12.42 13.62 -8.58
CA LEU A 28 13.75 13.40 -8.00
C LEU A 28 14.46 12.19 -8.62
N ILE A 29 13.74 11.07 -8.84
CA ILE A 29 14.28 9.89 -9.52
C ILE A 29 14.71 10.25 -10.95
N LEU A 30 13.89 11.01 -11.69
CA LEU A 30 14.20 11.40 -13.07
C LEU A 30 15.40 12.34 -13.17
N LEU A 31 15.46 13.35 -12.30
CA LEU A 31 16.59 14.30 -12.25
C LEU A 31 17.91 13.60 -11.85
N ASN A 32 17.82 12.57 -11.01
CA ASN A 32 18.98 11.80 -10.54
C ASN A 32 19.11 10.43 -11.20
N TRP A 33 18.53 10.25 -12.39
CA TRP A 33 18.47 8.93 -13.03
C TRP A 33 19.85 8.32 -13.28
N ARG A 34 20.86 9.13 -13.54
CA ARG A 34 22.24 8.68 -13.79
C ARG A 34 23.11 8.63 -12.53
N THR A 35 22.72 9.34 -11.47
CA THR A 35 23.55 9.55 -10.28
C THR A 35 23.14 8.65 -9.12
N TRP A 36 21.84 8.42 -8.92
CA TRP A 36 21.37 7.51 -7.87
C TRP A 36 21.65 6.05 -8.24
N SER A 37 21.97 5.23 -7.24
CA SER A 37 22.07 3.78 -7.45
C SER A 37 20.71 3.20 -7.86
N THR A 38 20.72 2.01 -8.47
CA THR A 38 19.48 1.32 -8.85
C THR A 38 18.61 1.04 -7.62
N GLU A 39 19.23 0.60 -6.53
CA GLU A 39 18.58 0.25 -5.26
C GLU A 39 17.86 1.47 -4.66
N LEU A 40 18.51 2.64 -4.69
CA LEU A 40 17.90 3.88 -4.20
C LEU A 40 16.67 4.27 -5.04
N LYS A 41 16.76 4.17 -6.37
CA LYS A 41 15.60 4.43 -7.25
C LYS A 41 14.46 3.46 -6.96
N LEU A 42 14.76 2.19 -6.71
CA LEU A 42 13.76 1.16 -6.41
C LEU A 42 13.05 1.43 -5.07
N VAL A 43 13.79 1.76 -4.02
CA VAL A 43 13.20 2.12 -2.71
C VAL A 43 12.39 3.41 -2.80
N ALA A 44 12.89 4.43 -3.51
CA ALA A 44 12.14 5.65 -3.77
C ALA A 44 10.87 5.38 -4.60
N ALA A 45 10.94 4.49 -5.59
CA ALA A 45 9.79 4.12 -6.41
C ALA A 45 8.67 3.46 -5.59
N ILE A 46 9.00 2.70 -4.53
CA ILE A 46 7.99 2.16 -3.61
C ILE A 46 7.23 3.28 -2.91
N ALA A 47 7.93 4.27 -2.37
CA ALA A 47 7.29 5.43 -1.74
C ALA A 47 6.36 6.16 -2.72
N ALA A 48 6.77 6.30 -3.98
CA ALA A 48 5.94 6.92 -5.02
C ALA A 48 4.74 6.05 -5.45
N LEU A 49 4.89 4.72 -5.43
CA LEU A 49 3.87 3.78 -5.87
C LEU A 49 2.72 3.64 -4.87
N ILE A 50 2.99 3.73 -3.56
CA ILE A 50 1.96 3.49 -2.52
C ILE A 50 0.73 4.40 -2.68
N PRO A 51 0.84 5.73 -2.90
CA PRO A 51 -0.34 6.57 -3.15
C PRO A 51 -1.06 6.25 -4.48
N VAL A 52 -0.32 5.79 -5.49
CA VAL A 52 -0.92 5.34 -6.77
C VAL A 52 -1.73 4.07 -6.54
N HIS A 53 -1.19 3.13 -5.77
CA HIS A 53 -1.86 1.92 -5.36
C HIS A 53 -3.14 2.21 -4.57
N ALA A 54 -3.05 3.08 -3.56
CA ALA A 54 -4.20 3.50 -2.78
C ALA A 54 -5.29 4.18 -3.63
N THR A 55 -4.91 4.83 -4.73
CA THR A 55 -5.89 5.39 -5.68
C THR A 55 -6.71 4.29 -6.36
N GLU A 56 -6.09 3.17 -6.73
CA GLU A 56 -6.81 2.02 -7.29
C GLU A 56 -7.78 1.41 -6.25
N GLU A 57 -7.29 1.27 -5.02
CA GLU A 57 -8.00 0.68 -3.89
C GLU A 57 -9.21 1.50 -3.42
N TRP A 58 -9.12 2.83 -3.46
CA TRP A 58 -10.12 3.75 -2.94
C TRP A 58 -10.98 4.43 -3.98
N VAL A 59 -10.34 4.93 -5.04
CA VAL A 59 -10.97 5.90 -5.95
C VAL A 59 -11.50 5.21 -7.18
N PHE A 60 -10.64 4.50 -7.89
CA PHE A 60 -11.03 3.88 -9.15
C PHE A 60 -10.24 2.58 -9.42
N PRO A 61 -10.91 1.42 -9.42
CA PRO A 61 -12.35 1.25 -9.29
C PRO A 61 -12.86 1.31 -7.84
N GLY A 62 -11.97 1.37 -6.84
CA GLY A 62 -12.33 1.48 -5.43
C GLY A 62 -12.94 0.20 -4.86
N GLY A 63 -12.95 0.06 -3.54
CA GLY A 63 -13.60 -1.06 -2.84
C GLY A 63 -12.62 -2.03 -2.17
N PHE A 64 -11.37 -1.65 -1.97
CA PHE A 64 -10.44 -2.43 -1.15
C PHE A 64 -10.95 -2.65 0.28
N ASN A 65 -11.54 -1.63 0.89
CA ASN A 65 -12.18 -1.75 2.20
C ASN A 65 -13.20 -2.89 2.27
N PHE A 66 -13.99 -3.08 1.22
CA PHE A 66 -14.96 -4.17 1.15
C PHE A 66 -14.24 -5.52 1.12
N GLN A 67 -13.17 -5.64 0.34
CA GLN A 67 -12.36 -6.87 0.26
C GLN A 67 -11.73 -7.22 1.59
N TYR A 68 -11.05 -6.23 2.18
CA TYR A 68 -10.34 -6.35 3.43
C TYR A 68 -11.30 -6.78 4.55
N ASN A 69 -12.36 -6.00 4.75
CA ASN A 69 -13.31 -6.24 5.84
C ASN A 69 -14.15 -7.52 5.63
N THR A 70 -14.50 -7.86 4.39
CA THR A 70 -15.33 -9.04 4.10
C THR A 70 -14.52 -10.33 4.06
N PHE A 71 -13.39 -10.35 3.35
CA PHE A 71 -12.68 -11.58 3.05
C PHE A 71 -11.70 -11.98 4.14
N LEU A 72 -11.05 -11.00 4.78
CA LEU A 72 -10.13 -11.26 5.89
C LEU A 72 -10.88 -11.39 7.21
N TYR A 73 -11.85 -10.50 7.46
CA TYR A 73 -12.51 -10.39 8.77
C TYR A 73 -13.96 -10.85 8.82
N ARG A 74 -14.59 -11.20 7.68
CA ARG A 74 -16.00 -11.62 7.62
C ARG A 74 -16.93 -10.62 8.31
N SER A 75 -16.63 -9.33 8.15
CA SER A 75 -17.32 -8.27 8.87
C SER A 75 -18.79 -8.17 8.50
N ALA A 76 -19.66 -7.99 9.49
CA ALA A 76 -21.06 -7.62 9.28
C ALA A 76 -21.22 -6.16 8.84
N ARG A 77 -20.16 -5.35 8.92
CA ARG A 77 -20.13 -3.94 8.49
C ARG A 77 -18.89 -3.66 7.62
N PRO A 78 -18.83 -4.20 6.39
CA PRO A 78 -17.67 -4.07 5.51
C PRO A 78 -17.32 -2.63 5.11
N ASP A 79 -18.28 -1.72 5.25
CA ASP A 79 -18.12 -0.30 5.01
C ASP A 79 -17.31 0.43 6.09
N ARG A 80 -17.06 -0.18 7.26
CA ARG A 80 -16.38 0.54 8.37
C ARG A 80 -15.62 -0.30 9.40
N TYR A 81 -15.67 -1.63 9.33
CA TYR A 81 -15.09 -2.48 10.36
C TYR A 81 -14.37 -3.72 9.78
N PRO A 82 -13.16 -4.08 10.26
CA PRO A 82 -12.36 -3.31 11.23
C PRO A 82 -11.67 -2.09 10.59
N MET A 83 -11.41 -2.13 9.28
CA MET A 83 -10.80 -1.04 8.56
C MET A 83 -11.82 0.05 8.24
N CYS A 84 -11.46 1.29 8.52
CA CYS A 84 -12.22 2.48 8.18
C CYS A 84 -11.33 3.48 7.43
N ARG A 85 -11.90 4.60 6.97
CA ARG A 85 -11.18 5.60 6.20
C ARG A 85 -9.96 6.17 6.94
N ALA A 86 -10.11 6.39 8.24
CA ALA A 86 -9.06 6.97 9.07
C ALA A 86 -7.89 6.01 9.31
N SER A 87 -8.16 4.75 9.63
CA SER A 87 -7.10 3.75 9.86
C SER A 87 -6.29 3.54 8.59
N ASP A 88 -6.96 3.40 7.46
CA ASP A 88 -6.32 3.04 6.20
C ASP A 88 -5.53 4.21 5.60
N MET A 89 -6.03 5.45 5.72
CA MET A 89 -5.22 6.65 5.45
C MET A 89 -3.89 6.64 6.22
N ILE A 90 -3.92 6.33 7.52
CA ILE A 90 -2.70 6.33 8.35
C ILE A 90 -1.76 5.22 7.90
N THR A 91 -2.28 4.04 7.56
CA THR A 91 -1.49 2.96 6.97
C THR A 91 -0.76 3.44 5.72
N VAL A 92 -1.50 3.95 4.73
CA VAL A 92 -0.95 4.35 3.44
C VAL A 92 0.06 5.50 3.59
N LEU A 93 -0.30 6.56 4.33
CA LEU A 93 0.61 7.69 4.54
C LEU A 93 1.83 7.31 5.38
N GLY A 94 1.64 6.49 6.42
CA GLY A 94 2.72 6.02 7.28
C GLY A 94 3.79 5.27 6.49
N VAL A 95 3.38 4.29 5.68
CA VAL A 95 4.30 3.51 4.84
C VAL A 95 4.90 4.37 3.72
N THR A 96 4.12 5.26 3.10
CA THR A 96 4.62 6.23 2.09
C THR A 96 5.73 7.11 2.65
N ILE A 97 5.47 7.76 3.79
CA ILE A 97 6.42 8.69 4.43
C ILE A 97 7.65 7.92 4.93
N MET A 98 7.46 6.74 5.52
CA MET A 98 8.58 5.91 5.98
C MET A 98 9.56 5.62 4.84
N TYR A 99 9.09 5.09 3.70
CA TYR A 99 9.98 4.82 2.57
C TYR A 99 10.55 6.10 1.94
N ALA A 100 9.78 7.18 1.89
CA ALA A 100 10.27 8.47 1.39
C ALA A 100 11.43 9.01 2.26
N VAL A 101 11.30 8.93 3.58
CA VAL A 101 12.33 9.36 4.54
C VAL A 101 13.57 8.47 4.42
N VAL A 102 13.38 7.15 4.33
CA VAL A 102 14.50 6.20 4.13
C VAL A 102 15.24 6.53 2.83
N ALA A 103 14.53 6.72 1.71
CA ALA A 103 15.15 7.10 0.44
C ALA A 103 15.89 8.45 0.54
N ALA A 104 15.28 9.45 1.17
CA ALA A 104 15.91 10.76 1.36
C ALA A 104 17.19 10.66 2.19
N ALA A 105 17.20 9.85 3.26
CA ALA A 105 18.39 9.65 4.09
C ALA A 105 19.58 9.09 3.30
N TYR A 106 19.35 8.09 2.44
CA TYR A 106 20.40 7.56 1.55
C TYR A 106 20.81 8.53 0.45
N ALA A 107 19.85 9.25 -0.13
CA ALA A 107 20.12 10.26 -1.16
C ALA A 107 21.01 11.39 -0.64
N VAL A 108 20.78 11.85 0.59
CA VAL A 108 21.58 12.91 1.24
C VAL A 108 22.90 12.36 1.78
N GLY A 109 22.90 11.17 2.36
CA GLY A 109 24.10 10.57 2.94
C GLY A 109 25.13 10.08 1.91
N GLY A 110 24.72 9.87 0.65
CA GLY A 110 25.60 9.41 -0.43
C GLY A 110 26.07 7.96 -0.30
N GLY A 111 25.58 7.23 0.71
CA GLY A 111 25.92 5.83 0.94
C GLY A 111 25.09 4.87 0.09
N ALA A 112 25.61 3.65 -0.11
CA ALA A 112 24.85 2.57 -0.72
C ALA A 112 23.65 2.18 0.16
N VAL A 113 22.52 1.87 -0.47
CA VAL A 113 21.33 1.39 0.23
C VAL A 113 21.66 0.09 0.95
N HIS A 114 21.31 0.01 2.24
CA HIS A 114 21.51 -1.19 3.04
C HIS A 114 20.64 -2.35 2.51
N ALA A 115 21.19 -3.56 2.38
CA ALA A 115 20.47 -4.68 1.74
C ALA A 115 19.17 -5.00 2.48
N GLY A 116 19.18 -4.94 3.82
CA GLY A 116 17.97 -5.05 4.65
C GLY A 116 16.81 -4.10 4.28
N VAL A 117 17.09 -2.87 3.84
CA VAL A 117 16.06 -1.93 3.35
C VAL A 117 15.44 -2.47 2.07
N LEU A 118 16.28 -2.89 1.12
CA LEU A 118 15.85 -3.43 -0.16
C LEU A 118 15.08 -4.75 0.01
N MET A 119 15.54 -5.61 0.93
CA MET A 119 14.83 -6.83 1.34
C MET A 119 13.45 -6.53 1.90
N SER A 120 13.31 -5.52 2.76
CA SER A 120 12.00 -5.13 3.32
C SER A 120 11.05 -4.65 2.23
N ALA A 121 11.53 -3.82 1.30
CA ALA A 121 10.74 -3.31 0.18
C ALA A 121 10.31 -4.42 -0.78
N MET A 122 11.21 -5.38 -1.04
CA MET A 122 10.91 -6.58 -1.83
C MET A 122 9.86 -7.46 -1.12
N ALA A 123 10.01 -7.69 0.18
CA ALA A 123 9.07 -8.50 0.96
C ALA A 123 7.69 -7.84 1.06
N PHE A 124 7.64 -6.52 1.29
CA PHE A 124 6.41 -5.75 1.25
C PHE A 124 5.75 -5.86 -0.14
N SER A 125 6.51 -5.69 -1.22
CA SER A 125 6.00 -5.85 -2.58
C SER A 125 5.43 -7.24 -2.86
N ALA A 126 6.07 -8.29 -2.35
CA ALA A 126 5.56 -9.66 -2.46
C ALA A 126 4.27 -9.85 -1.64
N LEU A 127 4.18 -9.26 -0.45
CA LEU A 127 2.99 -9.31 0.39
C LEU A 127 1.80 -8.65 -0.30
N GLU A 128 1.99 -7.49 -0.92
CA GLU A 128 0.96 -6.80 -1.72
C GLU A 128 0.41 -7.71 -2.83
N VAL A 129 1.30 -8.31 -3.63
CA VAL A 129 0.90 -9.25 -4.69
C VAL A 129 0.12 -10.44 -4.14
N VAL A 130 0.61 -11.06 -3.05
CA VAL A 130 -0.04 -12.22 -2.43
C VAL A 130 -1.41 -11.85 -1.87
N PHE A 131 -1.50 -10.73 -1.14
CA PHE A 131 -2.73 -10.31 -0.48
C PHE A 131 -3.82 -9.96 -1.49
N HIS A 132 -3.50 -9.17 -2.53
CA HIS A 132 -4.46 -8.83 -3.57
C HIS A 132 -4.88 -10.05 -4.40
N THR A 133 -3.98 -11.02 -4.60
CA THR A 133 -4.34 -12.30 -5.24
C THR A 133 -5.30 -13.09 -4.36
N TYR A 134 -5.04 -13.19 -3.06
CA TYR A 134 -5.93 -13.85 -2.11
C TYR A 134 -7.33 -13.21 -2.11
N CYS A 135 -7.43 -11.89 -1.94
CA CYS A 135 -8.69 -11.16 -1.98
C CYS A 135 -9.41 -11.33 -3.32
N GLY A 136 -8.66 -11.28 -4.42
CA GLY A 136 -9.16 -11.50 -5.77
C GLY A 136 -9.78 -12.88 -6.00
N VAL A 137 -9.11 -13.93 -5.53
CA VAL A 137 -9.61 -15.31 -5.59
C VAL A 137 -10.86 -15.49 -4.73
N ARG A 138 -10.87 -14.95 -3.51
CA ARG A 138 -12.05 -14.98 -2.61
C ARG A 138 -13.24 -14.26 -3.23
N ALA A 139 -13.00 -13.09 -3.81
CA ALA A 139 -14.00 -12.34 -4.55
C ALA A 139 -14.55 -13.12 -5.74
N TYR A 140 -13.69 -13.78 -6.51
CA TYR A 140 -14.11 -14.61 -7.64
C TYR A 140 -15.08 -15.71 -7.19
N PHE A 141 -14.72 -16.50 -6.18
CA PHE A 141 -15.61 -17.57 -5.72
C PHE A 141 -16.92 -17.06 -5.13
N MET A 142 -16.91 -15.88 -4.49
CA MET A 142 -18.13 -15.26 -3.96
C MET A 142 -19.06 -14.74 -5.06
N PHE A 143 -18.52 -14.15 -6.13
CA PHE A 143 -19.33 -13.43 -7.12
C PHE A 143 -19.34 -14.06 -8.53
N ARG A 144 -18.73 -15.23 -8.74
CA ARG A 144 -18.75 -15.93 -10.05
C ARG A 144 -20.16 -16.21 -10.56
N GLY A 145 -21.08 -16.54 -9.66
CA GLY A 145 -22.51 -16.74 -9.99
C GLY A 145 -23.26 -15.43 -10.29
N LYS A 146 -22.63 -14.27 -10.06
CA LYS A 146 -23.18 -12.94 -10.30
C LYS A 146 -22.44 -12.18 -11.41
N GLY A 147 -21.76 -12.92 -12.30
CA GLY A 147 -21.08 -12.34 -13.48
C GLY A 147 -19.63 -11.92 -13.26
N LYS A 148 -18.99 -12.22 -12.12
CA LYS A 148 -17.55 -12.01 -11.97
C LYS A 148 -16.76 -13.07 -12.73
N THR A 149 -15.97 -12.66 -13.72
CA THR A 149 -15.24 -13.58 -14.62
C THR A 149 -13.74 -13.68 -14.33
N THR A 150 -13.17 -12.77 -13.54
CA THR A 150 -11.74 -12.72 -13.24
C THR A 150 -11.47 -12.69 -11.75
N ILE A 151 -10.22 -12.96 -11.35
CA ILE A 151 -9.74 -12.76 -9.97
C ILE A 151 -9.41 -11.30 -9.66
N TYR A 152 -9.70 -10.35 -10.54
CA TYR A 152 -9.40 -8.94 -10.30
C TYR A 152 -10.11 -8.39 -9.05
N GLY A 153 -9.37 -7.72 -8.16
CA GLY A 153 -9.93 -6.86 -7.13
C GLY A 153 -9.29 -5.47 -7.21
N PRO A 154 -9.95 -4.42 -6.68
CA PRO A 154 -9.29 -3.14 -6.44
C PRO A 154 -7.91 -3.31 -5.79
N GLY A 155 -6.90 -2.67 -6.37
CA GLY A 155 -5.48 -2.77 -6.00
C GLY A 155 -4.70 -3.84 -6.75
N SER A 156 -5.35 -4.77 -7.46
CA SER A 156 -4.64 -5.85 -8.18
C SER A 156 -3.75 -5.35 -9.32
N ILE A 157 -4.13 -4.30 -10.07
CA ILE A 157 -3.32 -3.83 -11.20
C ILE A 157 -2.00 -3.27 -10.70
N THR A 158 -2.06 -2.37 -9.73
CA THR A 158 -0.89 -1.74 -9.12
C THR A 158 -0.09 -2.72 -8.26
N ALA A 159 -0.73 -3.72 -7.64
CA ALA A 159 -0.02 -4.84 -7.01
C ALA A 159 0.83 -5.62 -8.02
N TYR A 160 0.25 -6.03 -9.17
CA TYR A 160 0.99 -6.86 -10.14
C TYR A 160 1.99 -6.07 -10.98
N LEU A 161 1.55 -4.93 -11.54
CA LEU A 161 2.35 -4.15 -12.48
C LEU A 161 3.24 -3.11 -11.80
N GLY A 162 2.94 -2.74 -10.56
CA GLY A 162 3.76 -1.87 -9.73
C GLY A 162 4.63 -2.69 -8.79
N PHE A 163 4.04 -3.18 -7.70
CA PHE A 163 4.78 -3.87 -6.64
C PHE A 163 5.47 -5.14 -7.13
N GLY A 164 4.78 -5.98 -7.91
CA GLY A 164 5.35 -7.19 -8.47
C GLY A 164 6.59 -6.93 -9.34
N VAL A 165 6.51 -5.93 -10.23
CA VAL A 165 7.63 -5.53 -11.09
C VAL A 165 8.79 -4.99 -10.24
N LEU A 166 8.53 -4.07 -9.32
CA LEU A 166 9.56 -3.52 -8.44
C LEU A 166 10.20 -4.61 -7.56
N GLY A 167 9.40 -5.51 -7.00
CA GLY A 167 9.88 -6.64 -6.19
C GLY A 167 10.82 -7.56 -6.97
N VAL A 168 10.52 -7.87 -8.23
CA VAL A 168 11.41 -8.66 -9.10
C VAL A 168 12.72 -7.91 -9.38
N LEU A 169 12.65 -6.60 -9.64
CA LEU A 169 13.86 -5.79 -9.85
C LEU A 169 14.73 -5.70 -8.59
N MET A 170 14.11 -5.59 -7.41
CA MET A 170 14.83 -5.60 -6.12
C MET A 170 15.47 -6.96 -5.84
N PHE A 171 14.76 -8.06 -6.13
CA PHE A 171 15.33 -9.40 -6.04
C PHE A 171 16.56 -9.53 -6.94
N TYR A 172 16.48 -9.01 -8.17
CA TYR A 172 17.62 -9.00 -9.08
C TYR A 172 18.78 -8.15 -8.53
N SER A 173 18.53 -6.95 -7.97
CA SER A 173 19.59 -6.15 -7.35
C SER A 173 20.23 -6.84 -6.13
N LEU A 174 19.45 -7.56 -5.32
CA LEU A 174 19.94 -8.23 -4.11
C LEU A 174 20.92 -9.37 -4.42
N ARG A 175 20.86 -9.97 -5.61
CA ARG A 175 21.72 -11.10 -6.00
C ARG A 175 23.22 -10.75 -5.92
N ASP A 176 23.54 -9.49 -6.14
CA ASP A 176 24.92 -8.98 -6.23
C ASP A 176 25.37 -8.35 -4.90
N MET A 177 24.49 -8.37 -3.88
CA MET A 177 24.77 -7.85 -2.54
C MET A 177 25.14 -9.00 -1.58
N SER A 178 26.12 -8.77 -0.72
CA SER A 178 26.39 -9.68 0.39
C SER A 178 25.35 -9.46 1.49
N ILE A 179 24.56 -10.50 1.81
CA ILE A 179 23.53 -10.44 2.86
C ILE A 179 24.09 -11.01 4.16
N GLY A 180 24.13 -10.18 5.19
CA GLY A 180 24.56 -10.54 6.54
C GLY A 180 23.44 -10.51 7.58
N ALA A 181 23.77 -10.80 8.83
CA ALA A 181 22.81 -10.81 9.94
C ALA A 181 22.16 -9.44 10.19
N SER A 182 22.91 -8.35 10.02
CA SER A 182 22.39 -6.99 10.17
C SER A 182 21.29 -6.65 9.14
N ASP A 183 21.38 -7.19 7.93
CA ASP A 183 20.36 -7.00 6.88
C ASP A 183 19.01 -7.59 7.29
N TRP A 184 19.02 -8.79 7.88
CA TRP A 184 17.82 -9.40 8.43
C TRP A 184 17.23 -8.58 9.57
N GLY A 185 18.07 -8.03 10.45
CA GLY A 185 17.63 -7.15 11.54
C GLY A 185 16.95 -5.89 11.03
N VAL A 186 17.56 -5.20 10.05
CA VAL A 186 16.99 -4.00 9.42
C VAL A 186 15.70 -4.33 8.66
N CYS A 187 15.68 -5.44 7.92
CA CYS A 187 14.49 -5.91 7.21
C CYS A 187 13.32 -6.15 8.17
N ALA A 188 13.56 -6.90 9.24
CA ALA A 188 12.55 -7.21 10.24
C ALA A 188 12.03 -5.95 10.94
N LEU A 189 12.91 -4.98 11.25
CA LEU A 189 12.52 -3.71 11.87
C LEU A 189 11.57 -2.91 10.98
N ILE A 190 11.88 -2.78 9.69
CA ILE A 190 11.05 -2.04 8.74
C ILE A 190 9.70 -2.74 8.54
N LEU A 191 9.70 -4.07 8.37
CA LEU A 191 8.45 -4.83 8.25
C LEU A 191 7.59 -4.75 9.52
N ALA A 192 8.21 -4.78 10.70
CA ALA A 192 7.50 -4.57 11.97
C ALA A 192 6.89 -3.16 12.05
N ALA A 193 7.60 -2.13 11.57
CA ALA A 193 7.06 -0.78 11.48
C ALA A 193 5.84 -0.70 10.54
N ILE A 194 5.88 -1.36 9.39
CA ILE A 194 4.72 -1.48 8.47
C ILE A 194 3.54 -2.14 9.18
N VAL A 195 3.77 -3.27 9.87
CA VAL A 195 2.72 -3.95 10.64
C VAL A 195 2.13 -3.02 11.71
N CYS A 196 2.96 -2.21 12.38
CA CYS A 196 2.48 -1.21 13.33
C CYS A 196 1.62 -0.12 12.66
N PHE A 197 2.00 0.35 11.47
CA PHE A 197 1.20 1.30 10.69
C PHE A 197 -0.15 0.72 10.26
N CYS A 198 -0.26 -0.59 10.06
CA CYS A 198 -1.54 -1.24 9.78
C CYS A 198 -2.35 -1.47 11.06
N PHE A 199 -1.75 -2.14 12.05
CA PHE A 199 -2.47 -2.69 13.19
C PHE A 199 -2.87 -1.61 14.19
N ILE A 200 -1.97 -0.69 14.55
CA ILE A 200 -2.25 0.31 15.59
C ILE A 200 -3.42 1.23 15.17
N PRO A 201 -3.46 1.81 13.96
CA PRO A 201 -4.58 2.62 13.52
C PRO A 201 -5.88 1.83 13.38
N GLU A 202 -5.82 0.59 12.88
CA GLU A 202 -7.00 -0.28 12.83
C GLU A 202 -7.57 -0.48 14.24
N GLN A 203 -6.75 -0.82 15.22
CA GLN A 203 -7.21 -1.00 16.60
C GLN A 203 -7.74 0.28 17.23
N ALA A 204 -7.14 1.43 16.91
CA ALA A 204 -7.55 2.73 17.43
C ALA A 204 -8.89 3.22 16.84
N PHE A 205 -9.17 2.92 15.57
CA PHE A 205 -10.33 3.42 14.84
C PHE A 205 -11.39 2.35 14.51
N LYS A 206 -11.19 1.08 14.88
CA LYS A 206 -12.18 0.02 14.64
C LYS A 206 -13.48 0.36 15.38
N SER A 207 -14.55 0.57 14.63
CA SER A 207 -15.88 0.80 15.19
C SER A 207 -16.95 0.36 14.22
N LYS A 208 -18.06 -0.18 14.76
CA LYS A 208 -19.24 -0.54 13.97
C LYS A 208 -20.25 0.62 13.87
N VAL A 209 -20.01 1.72 14.58
CA VAL A 209 -20.96 2.85 14.73
C VAL A 209 -20.39 4.16 14.18
N ASP A 210 -19.06 4.33 14.17
CA ASP A 210 -18.42 5.62 13.87
C ASP A 210 -18.59 6.09 12.40
N SER A 211 -18.23 7.35 12.17
CA SER A 211 -18.48 8.13 10.95
C SER A 211 -17.39 8.02 9.87
N TYR A 212 -16.28 7.32 10.12
CA TYR A 212 -15.20 7.11 9.14
C TYR A 212 -15.50 5.98 8.15
N TYR A 213 -16.77 5.72 7.86
CA TYR A 213 -17.19 4.68 6.93
C TYR A 213 -16.90 5.06 5.48
N PHE A 214 -16.70 4.05 4.64
CA PHE A 214 -16.64 4.16 3.19
C PHE A 214 -18.06 4.23 2.63
N GLU A 215 -18.33 5.19 1.75
CA GLU A 215 -19.69 5.45 1.25
C GLU A 215 -20.17 4.45 0.19
N THR A 216 -19.26 3.67 -0.39
CA THR A 216 -19.50 2.74 -1.50
C THR A 216 -18.66 1.48 -1.30
N ASN A 217 -19.12 0.34 -1.85
CA ASN A 217 -18.29 -0.87 -1.95
C ASN A 217 -17.44 -0.86 -3.24
N GLY A 218 -17.45 0.26 -3.97
CA GLY A 218 -16.69 0.51 -5.18
C GLY A 218 -16.99 -0.50 -6.27
N TYR A 219 -15.94 -1.17 -6.75
CA TYR A 219 -16.00 -2.23 -7.75
C TYR A 219 -17.08 -3.28 -7.45
N TYR A 220 -17.36 -3.59 -6.17
CA TYR A 220 -18.27 -4.65 -5.77
C TYR A 220 -19.75 -4.30 -5.85
N ASP A 221 -20.11 -3.01 -5.94
CA ASP A 221 -21.52 -2.60 -6.04
C ASP A 221 -22.21 -3.21 -7.28
N ARG A 222 -21.46 -3.59 -8.31
CA ARG A 222 -22.00 -4.25 -9.52
C ARG A 222 -22.44 -5.70 -9.28
N PHE A 223 -21.97 -6.37 -8.22
CA PHE A 223 -22.30 -7.76 -7.89
C PHE A 223 -23.22 -7.88 -6.67
N LEU A 224 -23.49 -6.76 -6.00
CA LEU A 224 -24.36 -6.72 -4.82
C LEU A 224 -25.81 -6.33 -5.15
N LYS A 225 -26.05 -5.88 -6.37
CA LYS A 225 -27.39 -5.74 -6.95
C LYS A 225 -27.97 -7.12 -7.27
#